data_AF-A0A8J7KK47-F1
#
_entry.id   AF-A0A8J7KK47-F1
#
_cell.length_a   1.000
_cell.length_b   1.000
_cell.length_c   1.000
_cell.angle_alpha   90.00
_cell.angle_beta   90.00
_cell.angle_gamma   90.00
#
_symmetry.space_group_name_H-M   'P 1'
#
loop_
_entity.id
_entity.type
_entity.pdbx_description
1 polymer ?
#
loop_
_entity_poly.entity_id
_entity_poly.type
_entity_poly.pdbx_seq_one_letter_code
_entity_poly.pdbx_strand_id
1 'polypeptide(L)'
;MTKLDDLSGETTIWIVRLTLRDTFGYSLYGGATDEHEDRFLMVEGRLVLAASPSDLWAKLPSISQSSFGRDSDEAFATFRAGSQKVNPPDILDDSIAHFNFNDALSALSKNLVFEESGSSRIFQCLNAAIDLGEQLGTESLIFQTARGPALSTLYKALWGTVDQGDVEPDMCLRDMHRLIELIEGLIDR
;
A
#
# COMPACT_ATOMS: atom_id res chain seq x y z
N MET A 1 -10.52 27.46 0.06
CA MET A 1 -10.16 26.45 -0.95
C MET A 1 -9.62 25.28 -0.16
N THR A 2 -10.31 24.14 -0.16
CA THR A 2 -9.90 22.95 0.58
C THR A 2 -8.55 22.49 0.03
N LYS A 3 -7.56 22.24 0.90
CA LYS A 3 -6.28 21.66 0.48
C LYS A 3 -6.41 20.14 0.41
N LEU A 4 -5.54 19.49 -0.36
CA LEU A 4 -5.48 18.03 -0.40
C LEU A 4 -5.25 17.42 1.00
N ASP A 5 -4.43 18.08 1.83
CA ASP A 5 -4.15 17.63 3.19
C ASP A 5 -5.41 17.67 4.07
N ASP A 6 -6.25 18.70 3.91
CA ASP A 6 -7.52 18.81 4.63
C ASP A 6 -8.46 17.65 4.22
N LEU A 7 -8.56 17.40 2.92
CA LEU A 7 -9.40 16.33 2.38
C LEU A 7 -8.91 14.94 2.82
N SER A 8 -7.59 14.72 2.80
CA SER A 8 -6.99 13.46 3.24
C SER A 8 -7.17 13.26 4.75
N GLY A 9 -7.05 14.33 5.54
CA GLY A 9 -7.28 14.30 6.98
C GLY A 9 -8.74 14.01 7.36
N GLU A 10 -9.71 14.56 6.60
CA GLU A 10 -11.13 14.33 6.82
C GLU A 10 -11.58 12.91 6.45
N THR A 11 -10.98 12.34 5.40
CA THR A 11 -11.43 11.07 4.80
C THR A 11 -10.54 9.89 5.13
N THR A 12 -9.40 10.14 5.79
CA THR A 12 -8.33 9.16 6.02
C THR A 12 -7.87 8.46 4.74
N ILE A 13 -7.99 9.11 3.57
CA ILE A 13 -7.54 8.57 2.29
C ILE A 13 -6.42 9.46 1.75
N TRP A 14 -5.29 8.85 1.43
CA TRP A 14 -4.11 9.55 0.94
C TRP A 14 -3.74 9.08 -0.46
N ILE A 15 -3.15 9.98 -1.25
CA ILE A 15 -2.38 9.57 -2.42
C ILE A 15 -1.10 8.94 -1.91
N VAL A 16 -0.76 7.78 -2.46
CA VAL A 16 0.46 7.04 -2.12
C VAL A 16 1.25 6.69 -3.36
N ARG A 17 2.56 6.56 -3.19
CA ARG A 17 3.46 6.08 -4.24
C ARG A 17 3.82 4.64 -3.97
N LEU A 18 3.57 3.77 -4.94
CA LEU A 18 3.95 2.36 -4.89
C LEU A 18 5.11 2.15 -5.85
N THR A 19 6.23 1.62 -5.35
CA THR A 19 7.38 1.21 -6.17
C THR A 19 7.57 -0.29 -5.99
N LEU A 20 7.35 -1.03 -7.08
CA LEU A 20 7.53 -2.47 -7.21
C LEU A 20 8.82 -2.76 -7.98
N ARG A 21 9.01 -4.00 -8.46
CA ARG A 21 10.25 -4.41 -9.13
C ARG A 21 10.42 -3.66 -10.45
N ASP A 22 9.45 -3.78 -11.34
CA ASP A 22 9.54 -3.29 -12.72
C ASP A 22 8.59 -2.11 -12.99
N THR A 23 7.88 -1.65 -11.97
CA THR A 23 6.82 -0.66 -12.12
C THR A 23 6.73 0.24 -10.89
N PHE A 24 6.40 1.50 -11.13
CA PHE A 24 6.04 2.44 -10.07
C PHE A 24 4.86 3.29 -10.52
N GLY A 25 4.16 3.88 -9.56
CA GLY A 25 3.15 4.88 -9.83
C GLY A 25 2.38 5.28 -8.58
N TYR A 26 1.22 5.88 -8.80
CA TYR A 26 0.41 6.50 -7.76
C TYR A 26 -0.95 5.83 -7.64
N SER A 27 -1.37 5.61 -6.40
CA SER A 27 -2.70 5.07 -6.06
C SER A 27 -3.31 5.87 -4.91
N LEU A 28 -4.51 5.47 -4.47
CA LEU A 28 -5.01 5.86 -3.16
C LEU A 28 -4.85 4.70 -2.18
N TYR A 29 -4.57 5.05 -0.94
CA TYR A 29 -4.52 4.11 0.18
C TYR A 29 -5.09 4.79 1.42
N GLY A 30 -5.83 4.04 2.22
CA GLY A 30 -6.43 4.55 3.45
C GLY A 30 -7.87 4.09 3.63
N GLY A 31 -8.69 4.92 4.27
CA GLY A 31 -10.10 4.68 4.49
C GLY A 31 -10.39 3.66 5.60
N ALA A 32 -9.37 3.29 6.40
CA ALA A 32 -9.55 2.58 7.65
C ALA A 32 -10.39 3.41 8.62
N THR A 33 -11.30 2.73 9.30
CA THR A 33 -11.98 3.20 10.51
C THR A 33 -11.54 2.31 11.67
N ASP A 34 -11.95 2.62 12.91
CA ASP A 34 -11.58 1.83 14.11
C ASP A 34 -11.90 0.33 14.02
N GLU A 35 -12.71 -0.09 13.04
CA GLU A 35 -13.16 -1.47 12.82
C GLU A 35 -12.60 -2.12 11.53
N HIS A 36 -11.91 -1.38 10.66
CA HIS A 36 -11.49 -1.86 9.34
C HIS A 36 -10.07 -1.46 8.97
N GLU A 37 -9.38 -2.33 8.23
CA GLU A 37 -8.04 -2.09 7.71
C GLU A 37 -8.02 -1.10 6.54
N ASP A 38 -6.83 -0.52 6.29
CA ASP A 38 -6.60 0.38 5.16
C ASP A 38 -6.79 -0.37 3.83
N ARG A 39 -7.14 0.37 2.78
CA ARG A 39 -7.44 -0.21 1.47
C ARG A 39 -6.76 0.54 0.35
N PHE A 40 -6.26 -0.19 -0.64
CA PHE A 40 -5.83 0.38 -1.90
C PHE A 40 -7.01 0.62 -2.83
N LEU A 41 -6.94 1.67 -3.65
CA LEU A 41 -7.87 1.87 -4.76
C LEU A 41 -7.70 0.77 -5.81
N MET A 42 -8.71 -0.07 -5.92
CA MET A 42 -8.87 -1.04 -6.99
C MET A 42 -10.17 -0.80 -7.75
N VAL A 43 -10.16 -1.13 -9.04
CA VAL A 43 -11.30 -1.06 -9.94
C VAL A 43 -11.37 -2.40 -10.67
N GLU A 44 -12.53 -3.05 -10.66
CA GLU A 44 -12.74 -4.37 -11.31
C GLU A 44 -11.70 -5.44 -10.90
N GLY A 45 -11.27 -5.41 -9.63
CA GLY A 45 -10.26 -6.34 -9.09
C GLY A 45 -8.82 -6.04 -9.53
N ARG A 46 -8.57 -4.87 -10.14
CA ARG A 46 -7.24 -4.40 -10.53
C ARG A 46 -6.77 -3.25 -9.68
N LEU A 47 -5.50 -3.27 -9.27
CA LEU A 47 -4.88 -2.18 -8.55
C LEU A 47 -4.71 -0.98 -9.50
N VAL A 48 -5.28 0.17 -9.11
CA VAL A 48 -5.11 1.40 -9.87
C VAL A 48 -3.72 1.95 -9.59
N LEU A 49 -2.91 2.06 -10.64
CA LEU A 49 -1.59 2.66 -10.58
C LEU A 49 -1.41 3.66 -11.72
N ALA A 50 -1.47 4.95 -11.40
CA ALA A 50 -1.31 6.02 -12.38
C ALA A 50 0.15 6.47 -12.50
N ALA A 51 0.56 6.97 -13.67
CA ALA A 51 1.93 7.41 -13.91
C ALA A 51 2.30 8.68 -13.13
N SER A 52 1.31 9.51 -12.80
CA SER A 52 1.47 10.74 -12.01
C SER A 52 0.28 10.97 -11.08
N PRO A 53 0.42 11.83 -10.05
CA PRO A 53 -0.71 12.26 -9.23
C PRO A 53 -1.81 12.93 -10.06
N SER A 54 -1.44 13.70 -11.09
CA SER A 54 -2.41 14.37 -11.98
C SER A 54 -3.20 13.35 -12.81
N ASP A 55 -2.56 12.28 -13.29
CA ASP A 55 -3.25 11.20 -14.00
C ASP A 55 -4.20 10.43 -13.07
N LEU A 56 -3.79 10.18 -11.82
CA LEU A 56 -4.66 9.59 -10.81
C LEU A 56 -5.87 10.49 -10.58
N TRP A 57 -5.62 11.79 -10.38
CA TRP A 57 -6.64 12.82 -10.14
C TRP A 57 -7.68 12.89 -11.26
N ALA A 58 -7.22 12.87 -12.52
CA ALA A 58 -8.08 12.90 -13.69
C ALA A 58 -8.97 11.65 -13.81
N LYS A 59 -8.53 10.50 -13.28
CA LYS A 59 -9.31 9.24 -13.29
C LYS A 59 -10.39 9.22 -12.21
N LEU A 60 -10.18 9.82 -11.04
CA LEU A 60 -11.07 9.70 -9.88
C LEU A 60 -12.56 9.97 -10.19
N PRO A 61 -12.96 11.00 -10.97
CA PRO A 61 -14.36 11.27 -11.24
C PRO A 61 -15.08 10.15 -12.00
N SER A 62 -14.35 9.34 -12.77
CA SER A 62 -14.90 8.25 -13.58
C SER A 62 -15.06 6.92 -12.83
N ILE A 63 -14.46 6.80 -11.64
CA ILE A 63 -14.48 5.57 -10.85
C ILE A 63 -15.81 5.52 -10.07
N SER A 64 -16.76 4.75 -10.58
CA SER A 64 -18.10 4.58 -9.99
C SER A 64 -18.19 3.42 -8.98
N GLN A 65 -17.33 2.41 -9.11
CA GLN A 65 -17.17 1.30 -8.18
C GLN A 65 -15.69 1.19 -7.81
N SER A 66 -15.40 1.19 -6.51
CA SER A 66 -14.05 1.00 -5.99
C SER A 66 -14.05 -0.13 -4.95
N SER A 67 -12.86 -0.49 -4.51
CA SER A 67 -12.62 -1.52 -3.50
C SER A 67 -12.71 -1.02 -2.04
N PHE A 68 -12.98 0.26 -1.85
CA PHE A 68 -13.34 0.78 -0.53
C PHE A 68 -14.71 0.14 -0.18
N GLY A 69 -14.79 -0.62 0.92
CA GLY A 69 -16.00 -1.37 1.27
C GLY A 69 -17.18 -0.45 1.64
N ARG A 70 -18.34 -1.00 1.99
CA ARG A 70 -19.59 -0.22 2.23
C ARG A 70 -19.45 0.95 3.22
N ASP A 71 -18.57 0.84 4.21
CA ASP A 71 -18.32 1.91 5.21
C ASP A 71 -17.20 2.87 4.76
N SER A 72 -16.15 2.36 4.10
CA SER A 72 -15.10 3.17 3.45
C SER A 72 -15.58 3.83 2.14
N ASP A 73 -16.75 3.42 1.62
CA ASP A 73 -17.41 4.00 0.44
C ASP A 73 -17.84 5.43 0.71
N GLU A 74 -18.23 5.78 1.94
CA GLU A 74 -18.57 7.17 2.30
C GLU A 74 -17.32 8.05 2.35
N ALA A 75 -16.24 7.55 2.94
CA ALA A 75 -14.94 8.21 2.96
C ALA A 75 -14.42 8.43 1.53
N PHE A 76 -14.45 7.39 0.69
CA PHE A 76 -14.04 7.49 -0.71
C PHE A 76 -14.98 8.39 -1.54
N ALA A 77 -16.30 8.31 -1.34
CA ALA A 77 -17.24 9.19 -2.02
C ALA A 77 -17.02 10.66 -1.65
N THR A 78 -16.72 10.93 -0.37
CA THR A 78 -16.36 12.25 0.13
C THR A 78 -15.05 12.73 -0.47
N PHE A 79 -14.01 11.87 -0.48
CA PHE A 79 -12.73 12.15 -1.11
C PHE A 79 -12.90 12.47 -2.60
N ARG A 80 -13.65 11.65 -3.34
CA ARG A 80 -13.93 11.84 -4.77
C ARG A 80 -14.74 13.10 -5.05
N ALA A 81 -15.74 13.44 -4.21
CA ALA A 81 -16.52 14.65 -4.37
C ALA A 81 -15.71 15.91 -4.01
N GLY A 82 -14.84 15.81 -3.00
CA GLY A 82 -13.91 16.85 -2.59
C GLY A 82 -12.84 17.11 -3.64
N SER A 83 -12.29 16.06 -4.26
CA SER A 83 -11.22 16.17 -5.26
C SER A 83 -11.65 16.96 -6.50
N GLN A 84 -12.94 16.95 -6.86
CA GLN A 84 -13.49 17.77 -7.95
C GLN A 84 -13.48 19.28 -7.65
N LYS A 85 -13.39 19.67 -6.37
CA LYS A 85 -13.41 21.07 -5.91
C LYS A 85 -12.01 21.60 -5.61
N VAL A 86 -10.99 20.76 -5.74
CA VAL A 86 -9.59 21.09 -5.51
C VAL A 86 -8.86 20.98 -6.86
N ASN A 87 -7.98 21.94 -7.15
CA ASN A 87 -7.15 21.83 -8.35
C ASN A 87 -6.28 20.57 -8.28
N PRO A 88 -5.96 19.94 -9.42
CA PRO A 88 -5.01 18.84 -9.45
C PRO A 88 -3.78 19.23 -8.64
N PRO A 89 -3.40 18.42 -7.64
CA PRO A 89 -2.42 18.87 -6.69
C PRO A 89 -1.02 18.86 -7.34
N ASP A 90 -0.31 19.97 -7.23
CA ASP A 90 1.16 19.98 -7.30
C ASP A 90 1.67 19.32 -6.01
N ILE A 91 1.54 17.99 -5.91
CA ILE A 91 2.02 17.26 -4.74
C ILE A 91 3.54 17.20 -4.83
N LEU A 92 4.20 17.74 -3.81
CA LEU A 92 5.63 17.53 -3.62
C LEU A 92 5.83 16.07 -3.22
N ASP A 93 6.74 15.34 -3.89
CA ASP A 93 6.93 13.89 -3.68
C ASP A 93 7.20 13.54 -2.20
N ASP A 94 7.78 14.48 -1.44
CA ASP A 94 8.11 14.37 -0.02
C ASP A 94 6.89 14.35 0.92
N SER A 95 5.71 14.75 0.45
CA SER A 95 4.47 14.75 1.25
C SER A 95 3.60 13.50 1.03
N ILE A 96 4.07 12.55 0.22
CA ILE A 96 3.36 11.31 -0.12
C ILE A 96 3.96 10.15 0.68
N ALA A 97 3.13 9.22 1.16
CA ALA A 97 3.63 7.97 1.71
C ALA A 97 4.16 7.06 0.60
N HIS A 98 5.38 6.52 0.78
CA HIS A 98 6.07 5.70 -0.22
C HIS A 98 6.14 4.25 0.24
N PHE A 99 5.45 3.37 -0.46
CA PHE A 99 5.59 1.92 -0.31
C PHE A 99 6.62 1.44 -1.34
N ASN A 100 7.90 1.48 -0.95
CA ASN A 100 9.01 1.11 -1.83
C ASN A 100 9.50 -0.32 -1.54
N PHE A 101 8.94 -1.27 -2.29
CA PHE A 101 9.29 -2.69 -2.18
C PHE A 101 10.71 -2.99 -2.68
N ASN A 102 11.27 -2.19 -3.60
CA ASN A 102 12.67 -2.33 -4.00
C ASN A 102 13.63 -2.01 -2.87
N ASP A 103 13.32 -0.98 -2.07
CA ASP A 103 14.12 -0.66 -0.91
C ASP A 103 13.98 -1.72 0.19
N ALA A 104 12.78 -2.28 0.38
CA ALA A 104 12.56 -3.40 1.30
C ALA A 104 13.37 -4.65 0.86
N LEU A 105 13.37 -4.99 -0.43
CA LEU A 105 14.22 -6.05 -1.00
C LEU A 105 15.71 -5.75 -0.79
N SER A 106 16.14 -4.52 -1.03
CA SER A 106 17.52 -4.10 -0.79
C SER A 106 17.90 -4.29 0.68
N ALA A 107 17.03 -3.89 1.62
CA ALA A 107 17.26 -4.06 3.05
C ALA A 107 17.39 -5.55 3.44
N LEU A 108 16.51 -6.41 2.92
CA LEU A 108 16.59 -7.87 3.12
C LEU A 108 17.90 -8.44 2.54
N SER A 109 18.25 -8.09 1.30
CA SER A 109 19.45 -8.62 0.62
C SER A 109 20.76 -8.20 1.28
N LYS A 110 20.79 -7.02 1.92
CA LYS A 110 21.96 -6.49 2.62
C LYS A 110 21.96 -6.85 4.11
N ASN A 111 20.98 -7.63 4.57
CA ASN A 111 20.78 -7.99 5.96
C ASN A 111 20.66 -6.78 6.91
N LEU A 112 20.01 -5.71 6.46
CA LEU A 112 19.77 -4.47 7.22
C LEU A 112 18.39 -4.47 7.90
N VAL A 113 17.80 -5.65 8.12
CA VAL A 113 16.40 -5.85 8.54
C VAL A 113 16.08 -5.11 9.84
N PHE A 114 17.02 -5.09 10.78
CA PHE A 114 16.84 -4.50 12.11
C PHE A 114 17.56 -3.16 12.29
N GLU A 115 18.11 -2.60 11.21
CA GLU A 115 18.56 -1.20 11.19
C GLU A 115 17.35 -0.29 11.02
N GLU A 116 17.34 0.89 11.67
CA GLU A 116 16.21 1.82 11.69
C GLU A 116 15.60 2.10 10.31
N SER A 117 16.46 2.32 9.30
CA SER A 117 15.99 2.59 7.94
C SER A 117 15.47 1.34 7.22
N GLY A 118 16.03 0.16 7.50
CA GLY A 118 15.61 -1.10 6.87
C GLY A 118 14.32 -1.63 7.47
N SER A 119 14.21 -1.61 8.80
CA SER A 119 13.05 -2.08 9.56
C SER A 119 11.80 -1.30 9.17
N SER A 120 11.87 0.04 9.15
CA SER A 120 10.75 0.91 8.79
C SER A 120 10.23 0.63 7.38
N ARG A 121 11.11 0.48 6.40
CA ARG A 121 10.74 0.23 4.99
C ARG A 121 10.10 -1.14 4.78
N ILE A 122 10.70 -2.17 5.37
CA ILE A 122 10.17 -3.54 5.32
C ILE A 122 8.79 -3.56 5.99
N PHE A 123 8.67 -2.93 7.16
CA PHE A 123 7.44 -2.88 7.93
C PHE A 123 6.29 -2.23 7.15
N GLN A 124 6.53 -1.05 6.58
CA GLN A 124 5.53 -0.33 5.77
C GLN A 124 5.07 -1.15 4.56
N CYS A 125 6.01 -1.79 3.84
CA CYS A 125 5.67 -2.61 2.67
C CYS A 125 4.91 -3.88 3.07
N LEU A 126 5.25 -4.52 4.19
CA LEU A 126 4.54 -5.69 4.69
C LEU A 126 3.11 -5.35 5.12
N ASN A 127 2.90 -4.24 5.84
CA ASN A 127 1.56 -3.79 6.20
C ASN A 127 0.71 -3.53 4.96
N ALA A 128 1.21 -2.73 4.02
CA ALA A 128 0.51 -2.46 2.77
C ALA A 128 0.15 -3.75 2.01
N ALA A 129 1.04 -4.74 1.99
CA ALA A 129 0.76 -6.01 1.32
C ALA A 129 -0.24 -6.90 2.09
N ILE A 130 -0.23 -6.85 3.42
CA ILE A 130 -1.23 -7.50 4.27
C ILE A 130 -2.59 -6.88 3.99
N ASP A 131 -2.71 -5.56 4.09
CA ASP A 131 -3.96 -4.82 3.85
C ASP A 131 -4.54 -5.12 2.46
N LEU A 132 -3.68 -5.11 1.43
CA LEU A 132 -4.07 -5.50 0.07
C LEU A 132 -4.53 -6.97 0.00
N GLY A 133 -3.84 -7.87 0.70
CA GLY A 133 -4.23 -9.27 0.79
C GLY A 133 -5.58 -9.47 1.47
N GLU A 134 -5.83 -8.77 2.58
CA GLU A 134 -7.09 -8.80 3.33
C GLU A 134 -8.23 -8.22 2.50
N GLN A 135 -7.98 -7.12 1.79
CA GLN A 135 -8.90 -6.54 0.82
C GLN A 135 -9.30 -7.53 -0.30
N LEU A 136 -8.38 -8.39 -0.74
CA LEU A 136 -8.63 -9.45 -1.74
C LEU A 136 -9.22 -10.74 -1.13
N GLY A 137 -9.29 -10.81 0.20
CA GLY A 137 -9.73 -11.97 0.97
C GLY A 137 -8.60 -12.89 1.40
N THR A 138 -8.81 -13.61 2.50
CA THR A 138 -7.81 -14.49 3.14
C THR A 138 -7.36 -15.65 2.26
N GLU A 139 -8.15 -16.02 1.25
CA GLU A 139 -7.79 -17.07 0.29
C GLU A 139 -6.89 -16.55 -0.84
N SER A 140 -6.63 -15.23 -0.91
CA SER A 140 -5.78 -14.64 -1.93
C SER A 140 -4.32 -15.08 -1.73
N LEU A 141 -3.62 -15.33 -2.85
CA LEU A 141 -2.19 -15.68 -2.79
C LEU A 141 -1.34 -14.56 -2.17
N ILE A 142 -1.78 -13.31 -2.29
CA ILE A 142 -1.10 -12.15 -1.67
C ILE A 142 -1.21 -12.26 -0.16
N PHE A 143 -2.41 -12.46 0.40
CA PHE A 143 -2.60 -12.66 1.83
C PHE A 143 -1.81 -13.86 2.35
N GLN A 144 -1.94 -15.01 1.69
CA GLN A 144 -1.25 -16.25 2.08
C GLN A 144 0.27 -16.10 2.06
N THR A 145 0.82 -15.32 1.11
CA THR A 145 2.26 -15.04 1.04
C THR A 145 2.68 -14.04 2.13
N ALA A 146 1.96 -12.92 2.27
CA ALA A 146 2.27 -11.87 3.24
C ALA A 146 2.17 -12.36 4.70
N ARG A 147 1.22 -13.26 4.99
CA ARG A 147 1.05 -13.94 6.28
C ARG A 147 1.76 -15.30 6.35
N GLY A 148 2.54 -15.66 5.34
CA GLY A 148 3.32 -16.89 5.30
C GLY A 148 4.36 -16.94 6.43
N PRO A 149 4.89 -18.13 6.78
CA PRO A 149 5.73 -18.30 7.98
C PRO A 149 6.92 -17.33 8.06
N ALA A 150 7.68 -17.15 6.97
CA ALA A 150 8.87 -16.29 6.97
C ALA A 150 8.50 -14.82 7.18
N LEU A 151 7.57 -14.29 6.37
CA LEU A 151 7.14 -12.89 6.47
C LEU A 151 6.37 -12.59 7.76
N SER A 152 5.62 -13.56 8.31
CA SER A 152 4.96 -13.45 9.61
C SER A 152 5.96 -13.37 10.76
N THR A 153 7.01 -14.22 10.75
CA THR A 153 8.07 -14.16 11.76
C THR A 153 8.84 -12.84 11.67
N LEU A 154 9.19 -12.41 10.44
CA LEU A 154 9.80 -11.10 10.21
C LEU A 154 8.94 -9.96 10.75
N TYR A 155 7.65 -9.93 10.41
CA TYR A 155 6.71 -8.92 10.90
C TYR A 155 6.64 -8.88 12.42
N LYS A 156 6.56 -10.04 13.06
CA LYS A 156 6.54 -10.19 14.52
C LYS A 156 7.85 -9.74 15.17
N ALA A 157 8.99 -10.00 14.53
CA ALA A 157 10.30 -9.60 15.03
C ALA A 157 10.48 -8.08 14.96
N LEU A 158 10.00 -7.45 13.88
CA LEU A 158 9.96 -5.98 13.76
C LEU A 158 9.07 -5.33 14.83
N TRP A 159 8.00 -6.02 15.25
CA TRP A 159 7.16 -5.64 16.39
C TRP A 159 7.74 -5.98 17.78
N GLY A 160 8.88 -6.69 17.84
CA GLY A 160 9.49 -7.13 19.11
C GLY A 160 8.72 -8.24 19.83
N THR A 161 7.87 -8.99 19.11
CA THR A 161 7.06 -10.09 19.67
C THR A 161 7.70 -11.47 19.53
N VAL A 162 8.76 -11.60 18.72
CA VAL A 162 9.62 -12.80 18.59
C VAL A 162 11.08 -12.36 18.49
N ASP A 163 12.02 -13.29 18.67
CA ASP A 163 13.45 -13.00 18.62
C ASP A 163 13.91 -12.69 17.19
N GLN A 164 14.89 -11.80 17.05
CA GLN A 164 15.50 -11.46 15.77
C GLN A 164 16.25 -12.65 15.15
N GLY A 165 16.81 -13.54 15.98
CA GLY A 165 17.50 -14.76 15.58
C GLY A 165 16.60 -15.83 14.96
N ASP A 166 15.27 -15.70 15.14
CA ASP A 166 14.29 -16.60 14.51
C ASP A 166 13.95 -16.17 13.07
N VAL A 167 14.41 -14.99 12.62
CA VAL A 167 14.20 -14.52 11.26
C VAL A 167 15.22 -15.17 10.33
N GLU A 168 14.72 -15.79 9.25
CA GLU A 168 15.53 -16.33 8.16
C GLU A 168 15.51 -15.35 6.96
N PRO A 169 16.52 -14.48 6.78
CA PRO A 169 16.46 -13.40 5.79
C PRO A 169 16.33 -13.88 4.35
N ASP A 170 16.95 -15.02 4.01
CA ASP A 170 16.88 -15.61 2.67
C ASP A 170 15.46 -16.10 2.33
N MET A 171 14.76 -16.69 3.30
CA MET A 171 13.34 -17.06 3.13
C MET A 171 12.47 -15.83 2.98
N CYS A 172 12.70 -14.80 3.80
CA CYS A 172 11.98 -13.54 3.73
C CYS A 172 12.19 -12.84 2.38
N LEU A 173 13.42 -12.83 1.86
CA LEU A 173 13.75 -12.26 0.56
C LEU A 173 13.03 -12.97 -0.58
N ARG A 174 13.03 -14.31 -0.58
CA ARG A 174 12.31 -15.11 -1.57
C ARG A 174 10.80 -14.84 -1.52
N ASP A 175 10.22 -14.84 -0.33
CA ASP A 175 8.77 -14.68 -0.15
C ASP A 175 8.35 -13.23 -0.48
N MET A 176 9.19 -12.23 -0.17
CA MET A 176 8.99 -10.83 -0.58
C MET A 176 9.05 -10.66 -2.10
N HIS A 177 9.99 -11.32 -2.79
CA HIS A 177 10.00 -11.34 -4.25
C HIS A 177 8.71 -11.92 -4.82
N ARG A 178 8.24 -13.05 -4.28
CA ARG A 178 6.99 -13.66 -4.70
C ARG A 178 5.79 -12.73 -4.46
N LEU A 179 5.76 -12.05 -3.32
CA LEU A 179 4.72 -11.09 -2.97
C LEU A 179 4.65 -9.95 -3.98
N ILE A 180 5.80 -9.37 -4.35
CA ILE A 180 5.88 -8.30 -5.35
C ILE A 180 5.34 -8.77 -6.70
N GLU A 181 5.74 -9.95 -7.17
CA GLU A 181 5.24 -10.53 -8.43
C GLU A 181 3.72 -10.70 -8.45
N LEU A 182 3.14 -11.09 -7.32
CA LEU A 182 1.69 -11.23 -7.17
C LEU A 182 0.99 -9.86 -7.23
N ILE A 183 1.54 -8.84 -6.57
CA ILE A 183 1.01 -7.47 -6.59
C ILE A 183 1.10 -6.88 -8.00
N GLU A 184 2.23 -7.07 -8.70
CA GLU A 184 2.40 -6.64 -10.09
C GLU A 184 1.37 -7.29 -11.02
N GLY A 185 0.97 -8.54 -10.73
CA GLY A 185 -0.09 -9.24 -11.45
C GLY A 185 -1.49 -8.61 -11.31
N LEU A 186 -1.70 -7.70 -10.35
CA LEU A 186 -2.97 -6.98 -10.15
C LEU A 186 -3.05 -5.66 -10.93
N ILE A 187 -1.93 -5.14 -11.43
CA ILE A 187 -1.90 -3.85 -12.11
C ILE A 187 -2.42 -4.02 -13.53
N ASP A 188 -3.35 -3.15 -13.93
CA ASP A 188 -3.80 -3.06 -15.33
C ASP A 188 -2.74 -2.35 -16.17
N ARG A 189 -2.32 -2.96 -17.29
CA ARG A 189 -1.21 -2.49 -18.13
C ARG A 189 -1.71 -1.80 -19.40
#